data_AF-A0A9W7IXQ0-F1
#
_entry.id   AF-A0A9W7IXQ0-F1
#
_cell.length_a   1.000
_cell.length_b   1.000
_cell.length_c   1.000
_cell.angle_alpha   90.00
_cell.angle_beta   90.00
_cell.angle_gamma   90.00
#
_symmetry.space_group_name_H-M   'P 1'
#
loop_
_entity.id
_entity.type
_entity.pdbx_description
1 polymer ?
#
loop_
_entity_poly.entity_id
_entity_poly.type
_entity_poly.pdbx_seq_one_letter_code
_entity_poly.pdbx_strand_id
1 'polypeptide(L)'
;MYNTEFFRNCVSHPNAKKNELDRFCTDCAQSFCSHCLPAHALHKHVKIRRYIYSDVINRQDLCKLFNCSGIQTYHTNKAKVVFLKQRSHHHQQQQSNSREYCCTICEKNLQDNSLYCSIACKVLDIYRDHELYRLKDEDEDEEATFLLRPTLTKKPRLRHSRKGVPLRAPMF
;
A
#
# COMPACT_ATOMS: atom_id res chain seq x y z
N MET A 1 7.12 -0.66 -9.99
CA MET A 1 5.85 0.07 -10.17
C MET A 1 5.64 1.16 -9.13
N TYR A 2 5.73 0.88 -7.82
CA TYR A 2 5.46 1.89 -6.77
C TYR A 2 6.47 3.06 -6.73
N ASN A 3 7.77 2.77 -6.88
CA ASN A 3 8.84 3.78 -6.90
C ASN A 3 9.09 4.37 -8.28
N THR A 4 8.29 3.97 -9.28
CA THR A 4 8.46 4.43 -10.65
C THR A 4 7.78 5.78 -10.82
N GLU A 5 8.49 6.75 -11.40
CA GLU A 5 7.90 8.01 -11.81
C GLU A 5 7.31 7.88 -13.21
N PHE A 6 6.03 8.18 -13.34
CA PHE A 6 5.30 8.16 -14.61
C PHE A 6 5.22 9.56 -15.22
N PHE A 7 4.95 9.61 -16.52
CA PHE A 7 4.78 10.85 -17.29
C PHE A 7 6.04 11.72 -17.44
N ARG A 8 7.23 11.15 -17.21
CA ARG A 8 8.48 11.74 -17.72
C ARG A 8 8.61 11.48 -19.22
N ASN A 9 9.48 12.22 -19.90
CA ASN A 9 9.73 12.02 -21.33
C ASN A 9 10.66 10.84 -21.56
N CYS A 10 10.37 10.05 -22.59
CA CYS A 10 11.20 8.93 -23.02
C CYS A 10 12.52 9.44 -23.61
N VAL A 11 13.63 8.93 -23.08
CA VAL A 11 14.99 9.27 -23.52
C VAL A 11 15.28 8.73 -24.94
N SER A 12 14.73 7.57 -25.30
CA SER A 12 14.89 6.96 -26.63
C SER A 12 14.08 7.69 -27.72
N HIS A 13 13.07 8.47 -27.33
CA HIS A 13 12.16 9.16 -28.25
C HIS A 13 11.96 10.63 -27.86
N PRO A 14 13.03 11.45 -27.79
CA PRO A 14 12.98 12.78 -27.16
C PRO A 14 12.08 13.77 -27.91
N ASN A 15 12.02 13.67 -29.24
CA ASN A 15 11.28 14.59 -30.10
C ASN A 15 9.94 14.03 -30.61
N ALA A 16 9.57 12.82 -30.18
CA ALA A 16 8.35 12.19 -30.64
C ALA A 16 7.14 12.73 -29.87
N LYS A 17 6.02 12.97 -30.57
CA LYS A 17 4.74 13.25 -29.89
C LYS A 17 4.33 12.03 -29.07
N LYS A 18 3.71 12.24 -27.90
CA LYS A 18 3.27 11.18 -26.98
C LYS A 18 4.42 10.29 -26.48
N ASN A 19 5.58 10.89 -26.20
CA ASN A 19 6.74 10.21 -25.65
C ASN A 19 6.73 10.08 -24.11
N GLU A 20 5.63 10.42 -23.45
CA GLU A 20 5.48 10.26 -22.01
C GLU A 20 5.52 8.79 -21.59
N LEU A 21 6.23 8.50 -20.50
CA LEU A 21 6.30 7.18 -19.87
C LEU A 21 4.99 6.89 -19.11
N ASP A 22 3.93 6.59 -19.85
CA ASP A 22 2.56 6.37 -19.36
C ASP A 22 2.19 4.89 -19.19
N ARG A 23 3.12 3.97 -19.48
CA ARG A 23 2.92 2.52 -19.33
C ARG A 23 3.97 1.94 -18.39
N PHE A 24 3.62 0.85 -17.71
CA PHE A 24 4.52 0.08 -16.88
C PHE A 24 4.54 -1.38 -17.36
N CYS A 25 5.72 -1.90 -17.67
CA CYS A 25 5.92 -3.30 -17.99
C CYS A 25 6.27 -4.07 -16.72
N THR A 26 5.53 -5.13 -16.42
CA THR A 26 5.81 -5.97 -15.25
C THR A 26 7.04 -6.82 -15.44
N ASP A 27 7.30 -7.26 -16.67
CA ASP A 27 8.38 -8.19 -16.98
C ASP A 27 9.74 -7.48 -17.00
N CYS A 28 9.78 -6.25 -17.51
CA CYS A 28 10.98 -5.39 -17.47
C CYS A 28 11.09 -4.55 -16.19
N ALA A 29 10.05 -4.55 -15.35
CA ALA A 29 9.93 -3.68 -14.18
C ALA A 29 10.16 -2.16 -14.47
N GLN A 30 9.91 -1.70 -15.69
CA GLN A 30 10.23 -0.34 -16.16
C GLN A 30 9.02 0.37 -16.78
N SER A 31 8.98 1.70 -16.68
CA SER A 31 8.03 2.54 -17.42
C SER A 31 8.51 2.83 -18.84
N PHE A 32 7.57 2.90 -19.78
CA PHE A 32 7.86 3.08 -21.21
C PHE A 32 6.75 3.91 -21.90
N CYS A 33 7.06 4.51 -23.05
CA CYS A 33 6.12 5.33 -23.83
C CYS A 33 5.42 4.54 -24.94
N SER A 34 4.49 5.15 -25.67
CA SER A 34 3.76 4.46 -26.74
C SER A 34 4.67 3.96 -27.89
N HIS A 35 5.80 4.63 -28.13
CA HIS A 35 6.74 4.24 -29.19
C HIS A 35 7.59 3.04 -28.82
N CYS A 36 7.79 2.79 -27.51
CA CYS A 36 8.46 1.59 -27.04
C CYS A 36 7.55 0.35 -27.05
N LEU A 37 6.24 0.50 -27.31
CA LEU A 37 5.27 -0.62 -27.28
C LEU A 37 5.70 -1.83 -28.14
N PRO A 38 6.27 -1.70 -29.35
CA PRO A 38 6.71 -2.85 -30.14
C PRO A 38 7.77 -3.70 -29.43
N ALA A 39 8.69 -3.07 -28.69
CA ALA A 39 9.70 -3.78 -27.90
C ALA A 39 9.12 -4.51 -26.69
N HIS A 40 7.90 -4.16 -26.28
CA HIS A 40 7.17 -4.78 -25.16
C HIS A 40 5.93 -5.56 -25.63
N ALA A 41 5.82 -5.88 -26.92
CA ALA A 41 4.60 -6.48 -27.49
C ALA A 41 4.25 -7.85 -26.89
N LEU A 42 5.25 -8.63 -26.49
CA LEU A 42 5.09 -9.93 -25.84
C LEU A 42 5.12 -9.85 -24.31
N HIS A 43 5.29 -8.65 -23.75
CA HIS A 43 5.38 -8.47 -22.31
C HIS A 43 4.03 -8.09 -21.71
N LYS A 44 3.86 -8.47 -20.45
CA LYS A 44 2.77 -8.00 -19.62
C LYS A 44 3.01 -6.54 -19.23
N HIS A 45 2.03 -5.69 -19.53
CA HIS A 45 2.12 -4.27 -19.22
C HIS A 45 0.75 -3.66 -18.94
N VAL A 46 0.73 -2.57 -18.17
CA VAL A 46 -0.46 -1.78 -17.87
C VAL A 46 -0.27 -0.32 -18.24
N LYS A 47 -1.35 0.32 -18.67
CA LYS A 47 -1.36 1.76 -18.90
C LYS A 47 -1.74 2.49 -17.61
N ILE A 48 -0.93 3.47 -17.25
CA ILE A 48 -1.17 4.39 -16.14
C ILE A 48 -1.81 5.66 -16.69
N ARG A 49 -2.80 6.16 -15.97
CA ARG A 49 -3.50 7.42 -16.29
C ARG A 49 -3.32 8.37 -15.13
N ARG A 50 -3.30 9.67 -15.42
CA ARG A 50 -3.30 10.71 -14.40
C ARG A 50 -4.71 11.22 -14.21
N TYR A 51 -5.25 11.08 -13.00
CA TYR A 51 -6.52 11.67 -12.61
C TYR A 51 -6.28 12.71 -11.53
N ILE A 52 -6.52 13.98 -11.86
CA ILE A 52 -6.18 15.14 -11.04
C ILE A 52 -4.67 15.11 -10.72
N TYR A 53 -4.30 14.66 -9.51
CA TYR A 53 -2.92 14.56 -9.04
C TYR A 53 -2.56 13.15 -8.59
N SER A 54 -3.22 12.14 -9.13
CA SER A 54 -3.03 10.76 -8.71
C SER A 54 -2.93 9.82 -9.90
N ASP A 55 -2.00 8.87 -9.79
CA ASP A 55 -1.80 7.83 -10.78
C ASP A 55 -2.84 6.72 -10.55
N VAL A 56 -3.61 6.44 -11.59
CA VAL A 56 -4.69 5.45 -11.59
C VAL A 56 -4.52 4.45 -12.71
N ILE A 57 -5.04 3.25 -12.49
CA ILE A 57 -5.02 2.17 -13.48
C ILE A 57 -6.46 1.72 -13.71
N ASN A 58 -6.81 1.40 -14.95
CA ASN A 58 -8.09 0.76 -15.23
C ASN A 58 -8.14 -0.59 -14.53
N ARG A 59 -9.18 -0.83 -13.73
CA ARG A 59 -9.35 -2.08 -12.99
C ARG A 59 -9.33 -3.30 -13.91
N GLN A 60 -9.99 -3.22 -15.06
CA GLN A 60 -10.07 -4.37 -15.99
C GLN A 60 -8.69 -4.75 -16.53
N ASP A 61 -7.85 -3.77 -16.84
CA ASP A 61 -6.49 -4.03 -17.32
C ASP A 61 -5.60 -4.56 -16.20
N LEU A 62 -5.72 -3.99 -15.00
CA LEU A 62 -4.95 -4.46 -13.85
C LEU A 62 -5.34 -5.86 -13.40
N CYS A 63 -6.64 -6.21 -13.43
CA CYS A 63 -7.15 -7.53 -13.05
C CYS A 63 -6.51 -8.68 -13.85
N LYS A 64 -5.99 -8.41 -15.06
CA LYS A 64 -5.29 -9.41 -15.89
C LYS A 64 -3.91 -9.76 -15.32
N LEU A 65 -3.32 -8.86 -14.52
CA LEU A 65 -1.96 -9.00 -13.99
C LEU A 65 -1.91 -9.15 -12.47
N PHE A 66 -2.91 -8.63 -11.77
CA PHE A 66 -2.91 -8.54 -10.31
C PHE A 66 -4.32 -8.80 -9.74
N ASN A 67 -4.38 -9.45 -8.58
CA ASN A 67 -5.65 -9.66 -7.89
C ASN A 67 -6.17 -8.32 -7.32
N CYS A 68 -7.19 -7.75 -7.95
CA CYS A 68 -7.81 -6.49 -7.51
C CYS A 68 -8.91 -6.66 -6.45
N SER A 69 -9.15 -7.86 -5.93
CA SER A 69 -10.17 -8.10 -4.90
C SER A 69 -9.84 -7.34 -3.62
N GLY A 70 -10.87 -6.81 -2.94
CA GLY A 70 -10.73 -6.02 -1.72
C GLY A 70 -10.12 -4.63 -1.92
N ILE A 71 -9.81 -4.21 -3.15
CA ILE A 71 -9.34 -2.85 -3.43
C ILE A 71 -10.52 -1.98 -3.84
N GLN A 72 -10.68 -0.84 -3.18
CA GLN A 72 -11.72 0.13 -3.51
C GLN A 72 -11.59 0.59 -4.96
N THR A 73 -12.72 0.59 -5.66
CA THR A 73 -12.82 0.99 -7.05
C THR A 73 -13.53 2.33 -7.17
N TYR A 74 -13.04 3.19 -8.05
CA TYR A 74 -13.61 4.51 -8.31
C TYR A 74 -14.11 4.57 -9.75
N HIS A 75 -15.12 5.40 -10.00
CA HIS A 75 -15.60 5.65 -11.35
C HIS A 75 -14.96 6.93 -11.90
N THR A 76 -14.35 6.84 -13.08
CA THR A 76 -13.84 8.00 -13.82
C THR A 76 -14.22 7.85 -15.27
N ASN A 77 -15.03 8.79 -15.79
CA ASN A 77 -15.53 8.75 -17.17
C ASN A 77 -16.14 7.39 -17.54
N LYS A 78 -17.04 6.88 -16.70
CA LYS A 78 -17.71 5.57 -16.83
C LYS A 78 -16.79 4.33 -16.77
N ALA A 79 -15.48 4.49 -16.52
CA ALA A 79 -14.56 3.38 -16.31
C ALA A 79 -14.27 3.18 -14.82
N LYS A 80 -14.15 1.91 -14.39
CA LYS A 80 -13.70 1.55 -13.04
C LYS A 80 -12.17 1.63 -12.98
N VAL A 81 -11.66 2.45 -12.08
CA VAL A 81 -10.23 2.66 -11.86
C VAL A 81 -9.86 2.38 -10.41
N VAL A 82 -8.57 2.08 -10.19
CA VAL A 82 -7.98 1.91 -8.86
C VAL A 82 -6.78 2.85 -8.72
N PHE A 83 -6.56 3.38 -7.53
CA PHE A 83 -5.40 4.21 -7.25
C PHE A 83 -4.14 3.37 -7.07
N LEU A 84 -3.04 3.83 -7.67
CA LEU A 84 -1.74 3.20 -7.49
C LEU A 84 -1.21 3.40 -6.07
N LYS A 85 -1.29 4.63 -5.57
CA LYS A 85 -0.79 5.04 -4.25
C LYS A 85 -1.94 5.57 -3.39
N GLN A 86 -1.68 5.65 -2.08
CA GLN A 86 -2.55 6.33 -1.14
C GLN A 86 -2.73 7.80 -1.57
N ARG A 87 -3.96 8.31 -1.47
CA ARG A 87 -4.24 9.74 -1.69
C ARG A 87 -3.90 10.54 -0.43
N SER A 88 -3.26 11.69 -0.61
CA SER A 88 -2.91 12.61 0.49
C SER A 88 -4.14 13.06 1.30
N HIS A 89 -3.96 13.20 2.61
CA HIS A 89 -5.03 13.43 3.59
C HIS A 89 -5.81 14.74 3.41
N HIS A 90 -5.27 15.73 2.69
CA HIS A 90 -5.88 17.05 2.54
C HIS A 90 -7.26 17.05 1.87
N HIS A 91 -7.65 15.98 1.16
CA HIS A 91 -8.98 15.88 0.55
C HIS A 91 -10.07 15.28 1.48
N GLN A 92 -9.75 14.94 2.72
CA GLN A 92 -10.71 14.36 3.67
C GLN A 92 -10.63 15.02 5.05
N GLN A 93 -10.50 16.36 5.08
CA GLN A 93 -10.90 17.06 6.29
C GLN A 93 -12.41 16.89 6.48
N GLN A 94 -12.74 16.27 7.62
CA GLN A 94 -14.04 16.34 8.30
C GLN A 94 -15.21 15.65 7.57
N GLN A 95 -15.43 14.37 7.90
CA GLN A 95 -16.80 13.87 8.03
C GLN A 95 -16.82 12.77 9.10
N SER A 96 -17.13 13.23 10.31
CA SER A 96 -17.85 12.56 11.40
C SER A 96 -17.89 11.02 11.43
N ASN A 97 -17.24 10.42 12.43
CA ASN A 97 -17.74 9.42 13.39
C ASN A 97 -18.69 8.25 12.97
N SER A 98 -18.92 7.94 11.70
CA SER A 98 -19.77 6.80 11.31
C SER A 98 -19.51 6.33 9.88
N ARG A 99 -18.33 5.76 9.62
CA ARG A 99 -18.13 4.88 8.46
C ARG A 99 -17.48 3.59 8.97
N GLU A 100 -18.17 2.47 8.77
CA GLU A 100 -17.74 1.15 9.25
C GLU A 100 -16.51 0.62 8.51
N TYR A 101 -16.27 1.10 7.27
CA TYR A 101 -15.24 0.55 6.39
C TYR A 101 -14.01 1.46 6.33
N CYS A 102 -12.88 0.96 6.85
CA CYS A 102 -11.59 1.62 6.85
C CYS A 102 -10.52 0.75 6.18
N CYS A 103 -9.56 1.39 5.52
CA CYS A 103 -8.40 0.71 4.95
C CYS A 103 -7.54 0.07 6.05
N THR A 104 -7.24 -1.22 5.95
CA THR A 104 -6.44 -1.95 6.96
C THR A 104 -5.03 -1.40 7.17
N ILE A 105 -4.46 -0.73 6.15
CA ILE A 105 -3.07 -0.26 6.18
C ILE A 105 -2.90 1.20 6.58
N CYS A 106 -3.83 2.06 6.19
CA CYS A 106 -3.71 3.51 6.42
C CYS A 106 -4.92 4.13 7.09
N GLU A 107 -5.87 3.30 7.52
CA GLU A 107 -7.07 3.70 8.28
C GLU A 107 -7.96 4.72 7.57
N LYS A 108 -7.70 4.95 6.27
CA LYS A 108 -8.51 5.83 5.43
C LYS A 108 -9.90 5.23 5.27
N ASN A 109 -10.93 6.06 5.49
CA ASN A 109 -12.31 5.74 5.22
C ASN A 109 -12.53 5.30 3.77
N LEU A 110 -13.23 4.18 3.60
CA LEU A 110 -13.59 3.60 2.32
C LEU A 110 -15.04 3.95 1.95
N GLN A 111 -15.40 3.77 0.67
CA GLN A 111 -16.78 4.01 0.18
C GLN A 111 -17.66 2.75 0.26
N ASP A 112 -17.04 1.58 0.36
CA ASP A 112 -17.65 0.27 0.33
C ASP A 112 -16.89 -0.70 1.25
N ASN A 113 -17.35 -1.96 1.34
CA ASN A 113 -16.74 -3.03 2.14
C ASN A 113 -15.42 -3.57 1.53
N SER A 114 -14.65 -2.67 0.92
CA SER A 114 -13.28 -2.95 0.52
C SER A 114 -12.37 -3.01 1.74
N LEU A 115 -11.18 -3.58 1.58
CA LEU A 115 -10.16 -3.67 2.62
C LEU A 115 -9.03 -2.66 2.41
N TYR A 116 -8.81 -2.25 1.16
CA TYR A 116 -7.68 -1.42 0.76
C TYR A 116 -8.13 -0.22 -0.08
N CYS A 117 -7.59 0.96 0.21
CA CYS A 117 -7.87 2.17 -0.58
C CYS A 117 -7.06 2.27 -1.89
N SER A 118 -5.98 1.50 -2.02
CA SER A 118 -5.05 1.56 -3.16
C SER A 118 -4.29 0.26 -3.35
N ILE A 119 -3.66 0.09 -4.54
CA ILE A 119 -2.78 -1.05 -4.83
C ILE A 119 -1.63 -1.09 -3.82
N ALA A 120 -1.01 0.05 -3.52
CA ALA A 120 0.08 0.14 -2.55
C ALA A 120 -0.31 -0.42 -1.17
N CYS A 121 -1.51 -0.08 -0.67
CA CYS A 121 -1.99 -0.63 0.61
C CYS A 121 -2.10 -2.15 0.56
N LYS A 122 -2.73 -2.71 -0.48
CA LYS A 122 -2.85 -4.17 -0.60
C LYS A 122 -1.47 -4.85 -0.65
N VAL A 123 -0.55 -4.29 -1.41
CA VAL A 123 0.80 -4.83 -1.54
C VAL A 123 1.55 -4.77 -0.21
N LEU A 124 1.47 -3.66 0.52
CA LEU A 124 2.08 -3.52 1.85
C LEU A 124 1.51 -4.53 2.86
N ASP A 125 0.22 -4.82 2.81
CA ASP A 125 -0.41 -5.82 3.67
C ASP A 125 0.17 -7.22 3.41
N ILE A 126 0.24 -7.63 2.14
CA ILE A 126 0.80 -8.92 1.73
C ILE A 126 2.27 -9.06 2.17
N TYR A 127 3.07 -7.99 2.06
CA TYR A 127 4.48 -8.03 2.46
C TYR A 127 4.70 -7.99 3.98
N ARG A 128 3.86 -7.26 4.73
CA ARG A 128 3.93 -7.24 6.21
C ARG A 128 3.66 -8.62 6.78
N ASP A 129 2.67 -9.30 6.22
CA ASP A 129 2.35 -10.68 6.55
C ASP A 129 3.56 -11.61 6.30
N HIS A 130 4.23 -11.48 5.15
CA HIS A 130 5.43 -12.27 4.82
C HIS A 130 6.61 -12.06 5.78
N GLU A 131 6.79 -10.85 6.32
CA GLU A 131 7.85 -10.56 7.29
C GLU A 131 7.54 -11.17 8.67
N LEU A 132 6.26 -11.21 9.05
CA LEU A 132 5.80 -11.90 10.26
C LEU A 132 5.86 -13.43 10.17
N TYR A 133 5.70 -14.02 8.99
CA TYR A 133 5.91 -15.47 8.80
C TYR A 133 7.39 -15.84 8.85
N ARG A 134 8.28 -15.05 8.21
CA ARG A 134 9.74 -15.29 8.28
C ARG A 134 10.29 -15.25 9.71
N LEU A 135 9.79 -14.34 10.55
CA LEU A 135 10.19 -14.27 11.95
C LEU A 135 9.64 -15.44 12.78
N LYS A 136 8.54 -16.08 12.35
CA LYS A 136 8.01 -17.29 13.00
C LYS A 136 8.77 -18.56 12.61
N ASP A 137 9.29 -18.63 11.39
CA ASP A 137 10.11 -19.76 10.95
C ASP A 137 11.47 -19.80 11.70
N GLU A 138 12.00 -18.65 12.14
CA GLU A 138 13.21 -18.57 12.97
C GLU A 138 12.95 -18.97 14.45
N ASP A 139 11.70 -18.94 14.92
CA ASP A 139 11.34 -19.35 16.29
C ASP A 139 11.10 -20.87 16.42
N GLU A 140 10.82 -21.60 15.32
CA GLU A 140 10.57 -23.06 15.39
C GLU A 140 11.86 -23.91 15.43
N ASP A 141 13.02 -23.38 15.03
CA ASP A 141 14.31 -24.08 15.14
C ASP A 141 14.94 -23.97 16.55
N GLU A 142 14.54 -23.00 17.38
CA GLU A 142 15.05 -22.81 18.76
C GLU A 142 14.27 -23.63 19.81
N GLU A 143 13.11 -24.22 19.48
CA GLU A 143 12.33 -25.03 20.43
C GLU A 143 12.88 -26.48 20.56
N ALA A 144 13.70 -26.95 19.61
CA ALA A 144 14.23 -28.32 19.61
C ALA A 144 15.47 -28.54 20.51
N THR A 145 16.09 -27.47 21.05
CA THR A 145 17.37 -27.58 21.77
C THR A 145 17.31 -27.28 23.27
N PHE A 146 16.14 -26.94 23.83
CA PHE A 146 16.04 -26.43 25.20
C PHE A 146 15.81 -27.49 26.30
N LEU A 147 15.84 -28.79 25.99
CA LEU A 147 15.59 -29.84 26.99
C LEU A 147 16.73 -30.07 28.01
N LEU A 148 17.91 -29.47 27.85
CA LEU A 148 19.00 -29.64 28.82
C LEU A 148 19.57 -28.30 29.32
N ARG A 149 18.90 -27.60 30.26
CA ARG A 149 19.54 -26.93 31.43
C ARG A 149 18.53 -26.24 32.36
N PRO A 150 18.89 -26.03 33.65
CA PRO A 150 17.94 -25.98 34.75
C PRO A 150 17.27 -24.62 34.92
N THR A 151 16.07 -24.70 35.49
CA THR A 151 15.16 -23.61 35.87
C THR A 151 15.82 -22.51 36.70
N LEU A 152 15.68 -21.25 36.26
CA LEU A 152 15.70 -20.08 37.14
C LEU A 152 14.47 -19.20 36.92
N THR A 153 13.86 -18.90 38.04
CA THR A 153 12.52 -18.34 38.30
C THR A 153 12.19 -17.01 37.61
N LYS A 154 10.93 -16.89 37.18
CA LYS A 154 10.27 -15.68 36.65
C LYS A 154 10.39 -14.49 37.62
N LYS A 155 10.87 -13.33 37.13
CA LYS A 155 10.64 -12.03 37.79
C LYS A 155 9.36 -11.37 37.24
N PRO A 156 8.43 -10.89 38.09
CA PRO A 156 7.21 -10.26 37.63
C PRO A 156 7.47 -8.85 37.07
N ARG A 157 6.81 -8.50 35.96
CA ARG A 157 6.81 -7.14 35.41
C ARG A 157 6.01 -6.22 36.32
N LEU A 158 6.64 -5.13 36.76
CA LEU A 158 6.06 -4.09 37.60
C LEU A 158 4.88 -3.42 36.89
N ARG A 159 3.74 -3.30 37.60
CA ARG A 159 2.56 -2.57 37.14
C ARG A 159 2.87 -1.07 37.10
N HIS A 160 2.63 -0.43 35.95
CA HIS A 160 2.60 1.03 35.84
C HIS A 160 1.50 1.60 36.76
N SER A 161 1.91 2.31 37.81
CA SER A 161 1.00 3.03 38.71
C SER A 161 0.50 4.30 38.04
N ARG A 162 -0.80 4.57 38.14
CA ARG A 162 -1.42 5.82 37.67
C ARG A 162 -0.93 6.97 38.56
N LYS A 163 -0.48 8.08 37.94
CA LYS A 163 -0.13 9.31 38.66
C LYS A 163 -1.33 9.76 39.51
N GLY A 164 -1.07 10.08 40.78
CA GLY A 164 -2.08 10.48 41.77
C GLY A 164 -2.85 11.75 41.38
N VAL A 165 -3.97 11.96 42.06
CA VAL A 165 -4.86 13.12 41.89
C VAL A 165 -4.12 14.40 42.32
N PRO A 166 -4.11 15.48 41.52
CA PRO A 166 -3.42 16.71 41.88
C PRO A 166 -4.15 17.45 43.00
N LEU A 167 -3.44 17.78 44.08
CA LEU A 167 -3.91 18.70 45.10
C LEU A 167 -3.59 20.15 44.67
N ARG A 168 -4.57 21.05 44.79
CA ARG A 168 -4.38 22.49 44.56
C ARG A 168 -3.57 23.11 45.70
N ALA A 169 -2.69 24.06 45.36
CA ALA A 169 -1.95 24.84 46.34
C ALA A 169 -2.88 25.76 47.16
N PRO A 170 -2.56 26.05 48.44
CA PRO A 170 -3.29 27.01 49.24
C PRO A 170 -2.96 28.44 48.80
N MET A 171 -3.96 29.31 48.82
CA MET A 171 -3.83 30.73 48.51
C MET A 171 -3.36 31.46 49.78
N PHE A 172 -2.24 32.18 49.68
CA PHE A 172 -1.90 33.29 50.57
C PHE A 172 -1.96 34.59 49.76
#